data_AF-A0A833UX19-F1
#
_entry.id   AF-A0A833UX19-F1
#
_cell.length_a   1.000
_cell.length_b   1.000
_cell.length_c   1.000
_cell.angle_alpha   90.00
_cell.angle_beta   90.00
_cell.angle_gamma   90.00
#
_symmetry.space_group_name_H-M   'P 1'
#
loop_
_entity.id
_entity.type
_entity.pdbx_description
1 polymer ?
#
loop_
_entity_poly.entity_id
_entity_poly.type
_entity_poly.pdbx_seq_one_letter_code
_entity_poly.pdbx_strand_id
1 'polypeptide(L)'
;MNTITPAIQQSIANMALLCMKYSSSEFEINLSLYPTKSELNIYVYQGGYIHAWRNPEQRIQKTRIDLSRQSTAIKQMHDAFCKIEKQAKGAAHASN
;
A
#
# COMPACT_ATOMS: atom_id res chain seq x y z
N MET A 1 21.52 8.17 -10.84
CA MET A 1 20.19 7.54 -10.64
C MET A 1 20.38 6.36 -9.69
N ASN A 2 19.68 6.30 -8.56
CA ASN A 2 19.71 5.10 -7.72
C ASN A 2 19.05 3.96 -8.50
N THR A 3 19.82 2.94 -8.85
CA THR A 3 19.32 1.81 -9.62
C THR A 3 18.37 1.00 -8.76
N ILE A 4 17.11 0.90 -9.18
CA ILE A 4 16.14 0.00 -8.56
C ILE A 4 16.61 -1.43 -8.82
N THR A 5 16.88 -2.19 -7.76
CA THR A 5 17.30 -3.59 -7.90
C THR A 5 16.13 -4.51 -8.22
N PRO A 6 16.38 -5.70 -8.79
CA PRO A 6 15.35 -6.71 -9.01
C PRO A 6 14.54 -7.04 -7.75
N ALA A 7 15.17 -7.03 -6.57
CA ALA A 7 14.49 -7.27 -5.29
C ALA A 7 13.47 -6.16 -4.93
N ILE A 8 13.78 -4.90 -5.23
CA ILE A 8 12.83 -3.79 -5.07
C ILE A 8 11.71 -3.90 -6.10
N GLN A 9 12.03 -4.23 -7.36
CA GLN A 9 11.03 -4.45 -8.40
C GLN A 9 10.04 -5.55 -8.01
N GLN A 10 10.53 -6.69 -7.51
CA GLN A 10 9.69 -7.77 -7.02
C GLN A 10 8.82 -7.33 -5.84
N SER A 11 9.36 -6.53 -4.92
CA SER A 11 8.61 -6.03 -3.78
C SER A 11 7.50 -5.07 -4.21
N ILE A 12 7.76 -4.18 -5.18
CA ILE A 12 6.74 -3.31 -5.78
C ILE A 12 5.68 -4.15 -6.51
N ALA A 13 6.08 -5.19 -7.25
CA ALA A 13 5.15 -6.09 -7.93
C ALA A 13 4.23 -6.82 -6.93
N ASN A 14 4.76 -7.25 -5.77
CA ASN A 14 3.96 -7.85 -4.71
C ASN A 14 2.95 -6.85 -4.14
N MET A 15 3.32 -5.57 -3.98
CA MET A 15 2.37 -4.52 -3.58
C MET A 15 1.29 -4.28 -4.64
N ALA A 16 1.63 -4.32 -5.93
CA ALA A 16 0.65 -4.21 -7.00
C ALA A 16 -0.35 -5.39 -6.98
N LEU A 17 0.15 -6.61 -6.76
CA LEU A 17 -0.69 -7.80 -6.60
C LEU A 17 -1.65 -7.67 -5.41
N LEU A 18 -1.19 -7.11 -4.29
CA LEU A 18 -2.04 -6.83 -3.14
C LEU A 18 -3.24 -5.94 -3.52
N CYS A 19 -3.00 -4.88 -4.30
CA CYS A 19 -4.06 -3.98 -4.77
C CYS A 19 -5.07 -4.73 -5.64
N MET A 20 -4.60 -5.51 -6.61
CA MET A 20 -5.48 -6.28 -7.50
C MET A 20 -6.30 -7.33 -6.74
N LYS A 21 -5.76 -7.88 -5.66
CA LYS A 21 -6.42 -8.94 -4.90
C LYS A 21 -7.43 -8.42 -3.88
N TYR A 22 -7.17 -7.26 -3.27
CA TYR A 22 -7.91 -6.81 -2.08
C TYR A 22 -8.61 -5.46 -2.22
N SER A 23 -8.33 -4.67 -3.27
CA SER A 23 -9.08 -3.45 -3.50
C SER A 23 -10.53 -3.76 -3.89
N SER A 24 -11.48 -3.08 -3.25
CA SER A 24 -12.92 -3.14 -3.51
C SER A 24 -13.56 -1.77 -3.25
N SER A 25 -14.88 -1.64 -3.49
CA SER A 25 -15.62 -0.40 -3.20
C SER A 25 -15.56 -0.01 -1.72
N GLU A 26 -15.44 -0.99 -0.81
CA GLU A 26 -15.42 -0.78 0.64
C GLU A 26 -14.00 -0.75 1.23
N PHE A 27 -12.97 -1.00 0.43
CA PHE A 27 -11.59 -1.04 0.88
C PHE A 27 -10.67 -0.81 -0.32
N GLU A 28 -10.18 0.40 -0.52
CA GLU A 28 -9.38 0.73 -1.70
C GLU A 28 -7.90 0.91 -1.33
N ILE A 29 -7.01 0.26 -2.07
CA ILE A 29 -5.56 0.38 -1.92
C ILE A 29 -4.98 1.09 -3.14
N ASN A 30 -4.32 2.22 -2.93
CA ASN A 30 -3.63 2.95 -4.00
C ASN A 30 -2.12 3.02 -3.76
N LEU A 31 -1.37 2.80 -4.84
CA LEU A 31 0.08 2.93 -4.86
C LEU A 31 0.48 4.13 -5.70
N SER A 32 1.41 4.94 -5.20
CA SER A 32 1.99 6.06 -5.95
C SER A 32 3.50 5.95 -5.89
N LEU A 33 4.11 5.61 -7.03
CA LEU A 33 5.56 5.51 -7.19
C LEU A 33 6.11 6.85 -7.69
N TYR A 34 7.11 7.38 -7.00
CA TYR A 34 7.80 8.64 -7.33
C TYR A 34 9.29 8.36 -7.59
N PRO A 35 9.67 8.02 -8.85
CA PRO A 35 11.05 7.62 -9.17
C PRO A 35 12.08 8.71 -8.88
N THR A 36 11.75 9.97 -9.14
CA THR A 36 12.65 11.12 -8.90
C THR A 36 12.95 11.35 -7.43
N LYS A 37 12.04 10.93 -6.54
CA LYS A 37 12.20 11.03 -5.09
C LYS A 37 12.65 9.72 -4.44
N SER A 38 12.74 8.64 -5.22
CA SER A 38 12.94 7.28 -4.70
C SER A 38 11.90 6.91 -3.64
N GLU A 39 10.62 7.17 -3.89
CA GLU A 39 9.56 6.95 -2.91
C GLU A 39 8.42 6.08 -3.45
N LEU A 40 7.91 5.21 -2.59
CA LEU A 40 6.62 4.55 -2.78
C LEU A 40 5.67 5.02 -1.67
N ASN A 41 4.55 5.61 -2.06
CA ASN A 41 3.46 5.90 -1.15
C ASN A 41 2.34 4.87 -1.32
N ILE A 42 1.86 4.35 -0.21
CA ILE A 42 0.75 3.39 -0.13
C ILE A 42 -0.37 4.09 0.63
N TYR A 43 -1.56 4.10 0.05
CA TYR A 43 -2.77 4.63 0.67
C TYR A 43 -3.79 3.51 0.81
N VAL A 44 -4.43 3.44 1.97
CA VAL A 44 -5.57 2.56 2.22
C VAL A 44 -6.76 3.42 2.61
N TYR A 45 -7.82 3.34 1.82
CA TYR A 45 -9.08 4.08 1.99
C TYR A 45 -10.17 3.13 2.48
N GLN A 46 -10.54 3.26 3.76
CA GLN A 46 -11.63 2.49 4.35
C GLN A 46 -12.98 2.97 3.82
N GLY A 47 -13.80 2.07 3.29
CA GLY A 47 -15.05 2.33 2.57
C GLY A 47 -14.87 2.99 1.20
N GLY A 48 -13.70 2.83 0.57
CA GLY A 48 -13.40 3.38 -0.76
C GLY A 48 -12.95 4.85 -0.76
N TYR A 49 -12.28 5.27 -1.84
CA TYR A 49 -11.67 6.61 -1.95
C TYR A 49 -12.65 7.74 -1.63
N ILE A 50 -13.80 7.78 -2.29
CA ILE A 50 -14.78 8.87 -2.18
C ILE A 50 -15.29 9.02 -0.73
N HIS A 51 -15.60 7.91 -0.07
CA HIS A 51 -16.15 7.97 1.28
C HIS A 51 -15.08 8.23 2.34
N ALA A 52 -13.86 7.74 2.14
CA ALA A 52 -12.75 7.98 3.06
C ALA A 52 -12.44 9.47 3.22
N TRP A 53 -12.60 10.27 2.17
CA TRP A 53 -12.41 11.72 2.21
C TRP A 53 -13.40 12.48 3.10
N ARG A 54 -14.51 11.86 3.52
CA ARG A 54 -15.43 12.48 4.48
C ARG A 54 -14.82 12.59 5.88
N ASN A 55 -13.99 11.62 6.28
CA ASN A 55 -13.31 11.55 7.57
C ASN A 55 -11.86 11.05 7.38
N PRO A 56 -10.99 11.86 6.76
CA PRO A 56 -9.71 11.40 6.25
C PRO A 56 -8.78 10.87 7.35
N GLU A 57 -8.75 11.50 8.52
CA GLU A 57 -7.90 11.10 9.65
C GLU A 57 -8.21 9.69 10.18
N GLN A 58 -9.47 9.26 10.04
CA GLN A 58 -9.93 7.96 10.53
C GLN A 58 -9.91 6.89 9.43
N ARG A 59 -10.08 7.31 8.17
CA ARG A 59 -10.36 6.39 7.05
C ARG A 59 -9.23 6.27 6.04
N ILE A 60 -8.23 7.16 6.08
CA ILE A 60 -7.09 7.14 5.18
C ILE A 60 -5.83 6.80 5.97
N GLN A 61 -5.25 5.63 5.67
CA GLN A 61 -3.92 5.29 6.17
C GLN A 61 -2.90 5.54 5.06
N LYS A 62 -1.82 6.27 5.39
CA LYS A 62 -0.71 6.52 4.48
C LYS A 62 0.56 5.88 5.02
N THR A 63 1.23 5.08 4.18
CA THR A 63 2.57 4.56 4.44
C THR A 63 3.50 5.09 3.35
N ARG A 64 4.56 5.79 3.75
CA ARG A 64 5.61 6.27 2.84
C ARG A 64 6.85 5.41 3.03
N ILE A 65 7.39 4.89 1.94
CA ILE A 65 8.56 4.02 1.90
C ILE A 65 9.64 4.70 1.07
N ASP A 66 10.81 4.91 1.68
CA ASP A 66 12.01 5.40 1.01
C ASP A 66 12.75 4.23 0.35
N LEU A 67 12.82 4.24 -0.99
CA LEU A 67 13.44 3.22 -1.82
C LEU A 67 14.96 3.37 -1.93
N SER A 68 15.54 4.47 -1.44
CA SER A 68 17.00 4.69 -1.44
C SER A 68 17.73 3.70 -0.52
N ARG A 69 17.07 3.23 0.54
CA ARG A 69 17.59 2.25 1.50
C ARG A 69 16.98 0.87 1.24
N GLN A 70 17.51 0.16 0.27
CA GLN A 70 16.83 -1.00 -0.32
C GLN A 70 16.45 -2.11 0.67
N SER A 71 17.34 -2.50 1.58
CA SER A 71 17.03 -3.54 2.58
C SER A 71 15.90 -3.12 3.52
N THR A 72 15.91 -1.86 3.96
CA THR A 72 14.83 -1.26 4.76
C THR A 72 13.53 -1.17 3.96
N ALA A 73 13.60 -0.75 2.70
CA ALA A 73 12.45 -0.60 1.82
C ALA A 73 11.74 -1.93 1.56
N ILE A 74 12.50 -3.01 1.31
CA ILE A 74 11.97 -4.36 1.11
C ILE A 74 11.22 -4.82 2.36
N LYS A 75 11.84 -4.66 3.54
CA LYS A 75 11.21 -5.01 4.81
C LYS A 75 9.93 -4.19 5.04
N GLN A 76 9.97 -2.88 4.83
CA GLN A 76 8.82 -2.00 4.99
C GLN A 76 7.68 -2.36 4.02
N MET A 77 7.98 -2.72 2.77
CA MET A 77 6.97 -3.19 1.81
C MET A 77 6.36 -4.52 2.27
N HIS A 78 7.17 -5.46 2.76
CA HIS A 78 6.67 -6.72 3.31
C HIS A 78 5.77 -6.50 4.55
N ASP A 79 6.21 -5.67 5.50
CA ASP A 79 5.44 -5.34 6.70
C ASP A 79 4.12 -4.65 6.33
N ALA A 80 4.15 -3.73 5.37
CA ALA A 80 2.96 -3.06 4.84
C ALA A 80 2.01 -4.06 4.16
N PHE A 81 2.54 -4.97 3.33
CA PHE A 81 1.76 -6.03 2.69
C PHE A 81 1.00 -6.86 3.74
N CYS A 82 1.72 -7.40 4.74
CA CYS A 82 1.13 -8.24 5.79
C CYS A 82 0.05 -7.49 6.60
N LYS A 83 0.32 -6.23 6.94
CA LYS A 83 -0.64 -5.38 7.67
C LYS A 83 -1.92 -5.15 6.87
N ILE A 84 -1.78 -4.77 5.60
CA ILE A 84 -2.92 -4.45 4.73
C ILE A 84 -3.70 -5.72 4.38
N GLU A 85 -3.02 -6.84 4.14
CA GLU A 85 -3.68 -8.13 3.90
C GLU A 85 -4.56 -8.54 5.08
N LYS A 86 -4.06 -8.38 6.31
CA LYS A 86 -4.84 -8.65 7.53
C LYS A 86 -6.05 -7.72 7.64
N GLN A 87 -5.89 -6.43 7.31
CA GLN A 87 -7.00 -5.48 7.31
C GLN A 87 -8.07 -5.84 6.28
N ALA A 88 -7.67 -6.18 5.06
CA ALA A 88 -8.59 -6.55 3.99
C ALA A 88 -9.39 -7.82 4.33
N LYS A 89 -8.72 -8.84 4.88
CA LYS A 89 -9.39 -10.06 5.37
C LYS A 89 -10.35 -9.75 6.52
N GLY A 90 -9.97 -8.87 7.46
CA GLY A 90 -10.85 -8.44 8.56
C GLY A 90 -12.06 -7.65 8.08
N ALA A 91 -11.90 -6.76 7.10
CA ALA A 91 -12.98 -5.99 6.51
C ALA A 91 -14.02 -6.90 5.83
N ALA A 92 -13.58 -7.93 5.11
CA ALA A 92 -14.48 -8.90 4.47
C ALA A 92 -15.38 -9.66 5.47
N HIS A 93 -14.94 -9.81 6.73
CA HIS A 93 -15.73 -10.47 7.78
C HIS A 93 -16.69 -9.53 8.53
N ALA A 94 -16.51 -8.21 8.44
CA ALA A 94 -17.40 -7.23 9.07
C ALA A 94 -18.61 -6.86 8.20
N SER A 95 -18.60 -7.26 6.93
CA SER A 95 -19.62 -6.95 5.93
C SER A 95 -20.63 -8.08 5.70
N ASN A 96 -20.58 -9.16 6.49
CA ASN A 96 -21.52 -10.28 6.51
C ASN A 96 -22.27 -10.32 7.85
#